data_AF-A0A0B2PY94-F1
#
_entry.id   AF-A0A0B2PY94-F1
#
_cell.length_a   1.000
_cell.length_b   1.000
_cell.length_c   1.000
_cell.angle_alpha   90.00
_cell.angle_beta   90.00
_cell.angle_gamma   90.00
#
_symmetry.space_group_name_H-M   'P 1'
#
loop_
_entity.id
_entity.type
_entity.pdbx_description
1 polymer ?
#
loop_
_entity_poly.entity_id
_entity_poly.type
_entity_poly.pdbx_seq_one_letter_code
_entity_poly.pdbx_strand_id
1 'polypeptide(L)'
;MELDIVPFDSCSKEYQNLYEEWFNYADAGAHIGPEPTTDRFVVVMSGPDERSIPGNTIAVQADMPFSGLTTFGTSFLSKFECSQMPHPLLEHITFVDSPGVLSGEKQRTHRQYDFTGVTSWFAAKCDLILLLFDPHKLDVSDEFKRVISSLRGHDDKIRVVLNKADQVDTQQINEFVKRARAAKIHAYIISHLKKQMPAMIGKAKAQQKLIDNLDTEFVKIQKEFHLPPGDFPNVEHFKETLSGYNIDKFEKLNKKMIQTVDDMLAYDVPNLLKTFRNPYG
;
A
#
# COMPACT_ATOMS: atom_id res chain seq x y z
N MET A 1 -9.92 8.52 3.56
CA MET A 1 -9.92 7.40 2.61
C MET A 1 -10.42 6.26 3.45
N GLU A 2 -11.72 6.04 3.66
CA GLU A 2 -12.10 4.86 4.45
C GLU A 2 -11.41 3.66 3.82
N LEU A 3 -10.42 3.13 4.54
CA LEU A 3 -9.75 1.89 4.23
C LEU A 3 -10.56 0.94 5.09
N ASP A 4 -11.63 0.39 4.51
CA ASP A 4 -12.33 -0.70 5.17
C ASP A 4 -11.34 -1.87 5.25
N ILE A 5 -10.78 -2.08 6.45
CA ILE A 5 -10.08 -3.31 6.76
C ILE A 5 -11.16 -4.32 7.08
N VAL A 6 -11.67 -4.96 6.04
CA VAL A 6 -12.61 -6.07 6.16
C VAL A 6 -11.82 -7.25 6.71
N PRO A 7 -12.08 -7.71 7.95
CA PRO A 7 -11.44 -8.91 8.47
C PRO A 7 -11.80 -10.08 7.55
N PHE A 8 -10.84 -10.93 7.20
CA PHE A 8 -11.10 -12.14 6.40
C PHE A 8 -12.27 -12.97 6.97
N ASP A 9 -12.45 -12.92 8.29
CA ASP A 9 -13.50 -13.59 9.06
C ASP A 9 -14.92 -13.03 8.86
N SER A 10 -15.06 -11.89 8.17
CA SER A 10 -16.37 -11.31 7.81
C SER A 10 -16.85 -11.71 6.42
N CYS A 11 -16.04 -12.46 5.66
CA CYS A 11 -16.45 -13.13 4.43
C CYS A 11 -17.24 -14.41 4.76
N SER A 12 -18.28 -14.74 3.98
CA SER A 12 -18.92 -16.05 4.12
C SER A 12 -17.87 -17.15 3.91
N LYS A 13 -18.06 -18.33 4.54
CA LYS A 13 -17.16 -19.49 4.36
C LYS A 13 -16.93 -19.83 2.88
N GLU A 14 -17.89 -19.53 2.02
CA GLU A 14 -17.75 -19.68 0.56
C GLU A 14 -16.72 -18.71 -0.03
N TYR A 15 -16.69 -17.44 0.38
CA TYR A 15 -15.65 -16.49 -0.07
C TYR A 15 -14.28 -16.79 0.54
N GLN A 16 -14.21 -17.30 1.77
CA GLN A 16 -12.93 -17.73 2.36
C GLN A 16 -12.34 -18.92 1.60
N ASN A 17 -13.16 -19.93 1.30
CA ASN A 17 -12.77 -21.04 0.43
C ASN A 17 -12.39 -20.56 -0.97
N LEU A 18 -13.06 -19.54 -1.49
CA LEU A 18 -12.77 -18.92 -2.80
C LEU A 18 -11.39 -18.24 -2.83
N TYR A 19 -11.01 -17.55 -1.74
CA TYR A 19 -9.69 -16.95 -1.60
C TYR A 19 -8.62 -18.02 -1.36
N GLU A 20 -8.90 -19.05 -0.56
CA GLU A 20 -7.99 -20.19 -0.38
C GLU A 20 -7.80 -20.98 -1.68
N GLU A 21 -8.86 -21.22 -2.46
CA GLU A 21 -8.80 -21.82 -3.80
C GLU A 21 -8.03 -20.92 -4.77
N TRP A 22 -8.22 -19.59 -4.72
CA TRP A 22 -7.45 -18.64 -5.51
C TRP A 22 -5.97 -18.61 -5.12
N PHE A 23 -5.64 -18.59 -3.83
CA PHE A 23 -4.26 -18.68 -3.34
C PHE A 23 -3.64 -20.01 -3.75
N ASN A 24 -4.34 -21.13 -3.56
CA ASN A 24 -3.91 -22.46 -4.00
C ASN A 24 -3.74 -22.55 -5.53
N TYR A 25 -4.51 -21.79 -6.32
CA TYR A 25 -4.39 -21.78 -7.78
C TYR A 25 -3.28 -20.85 -8.28
N ALA A 26 -3.12 -19.67 -7.68
CA ALA A 26 -1.94 -18.82 -7.87
C ALA A 26 -0.65 -19.59 -7.53
N ASP A 27 -0.71 -20.41 -6.48
CA ASP A 27 0.32 -21.31 -6.01
C ASP A 27 0.47 -22.61 -6.85
N ALA A 28 -0.56 -23.03 -7.60
CA ALA A 28 -0.48 -24.17 -8.50
C ALA A 28 0.19 -23.80 -9.84
N GLY A 29 0.10 -22.54 -10.25
CA GLY A 29 0.80 -21.98 -11.42
C GLY A 29 2.17 -21.37 -11.11
N ALA A 30 2.40 -20.90 -9.88
CA ALA A 30 3.68 -20.40 -9.42
C ALA A 30 4.45 -21.52 -8.70
N HIS A 31 5.68 -21.82 -9.12
CA HIS A 31 6.54 -22.73 -8.35
C HIS A 31 6.79 -22.13 -6.96
N ILE A 32 6.05 -22.49 -5.91
CA ILE A 32 6.29 -21.93 -4.57
C ILE A 32 7.65 -22.39 -4.06
N GLY A 33 8.55 -21.44 -3.81
CA GLY A 33 9.84 -21.66 -3.19
C GLY A 33 10.11 -20.65 -2.08
N PRO A 34 11.12 -20.89 -1.21
CA PRO A 34 11.48 -19.97 -0.13
C PRO A 34 12.03 -18.61 -0.62
N GLU A 35 12.34 -18.48 -1.92
CA GLU A 35 12.76 -17.24 -2.60
C GLU A 35 11.61 -16.69 -3.48
N PRO A 36 11.55 -15.37 -3.79
CA PRO A 36 10.48 -14.79 -4.61
C PRO A 36 10.42 -15.53 -5.95
N THR A 37 9.38 -16.35 -6.09
CA THR A 37 9.34 -17.40 -7.10
C THR A 37 8.55 -17.00 -8.34
N THR A 38 7.77 -15.93 -8.25
CA THR A 38 7.04 -15.33 -9.37
C THR A 38 7.83 -14.15 -9.94
N ASP A 39 8.45 -14.34 -11.12
CA ASP A 39 9.14 -13.29 -11.89
C ASP A 39 8.33 -12.78 -13.10
N ARG A 40 7.06 -13.23 -13.21
CA ARG A 40 6.13 -12.95 -14.31
C ARG A 40 4.87 -12.24 -13.84
N PHE A 41 4.31 -11.40 -14.70
CA PHE A 41 2.91 -11.01 -14.60
C PHE A 41 2.05 -12.12 -15.16
N VAL A 42 1.08 -12.60 -14.38
CA VAL A 42 0.15 -13.65 -14.79
C VAL A 42 -1.26 -13.10 -14.72
N VAL A 43 -1.94 -13.07 -15.86
CA VAL A 43 -3.38 -12.80 -15.89
C VAL A 43 -4.12 -14.12 -15.82
N VAL A 44 -5.03 -14.26 -14.86
CA VAL A 44 -5.90 -15.42 -14.73
C VAL A 44 -7.32 -15.00 -15.08
N MET A 45 -7.88 -15.58 -16.15
CA MET A 45 -9.20 -15.22 -16.67
C MET A 45 -9.99 -16.43 -17.17
N SER A 46 -11.27 -16.24 -17.45
CA SER A 46 -12.11 -17.31 -17.98
C SER A 46 -11.67 -17.71 -19.39
N GLY A 47 -11.75 -19.01 -19.66
CA GLY A 47 -11.60 -19.59 -20.99
C GLY A 47 -12.31 -20.93 -21.09
N PRO A 48 -12.49 -21.45 -22.32
CA PRO A 48 -13.19 -22.71 -22.54
C PRO A 48 -12.44 -23.92 -21.97
N ASP A 49 -11.11 -23.84 -21.95
CA ASP A 49 -10.20 -24.92 -21.56
C ASP A 49 -9.06 -24.36 -20.71
N GLU A 50 -8.49 -25.20 -19.84
CA GLU A 50 -7.30 -24.85 -19.07
C GLU A 50 -6.07 -24.75 -19.99
N ARG A 51 -5.49 -23.55 -20.09
CA ARG A 51 -4.32 -23.29 -20.93
C ARG A 51 -3.52 -22.09 -20.46
N SER A 52 -2.20 -22.14 -20.65
CA SER A 52 -1.30 -20.99 -20.51
C SER A 52 -0.91 -20.44 -21.88
N ILE A 53 -1.06 -19.12 -22.07
CA ILE A 53 -0.79 -18.39 -23.30
C ILE A 53 0.37 -17.42 -23.06
N PRO A 54 1.47 -17.52 -23.82
CA PRO A 54 2.60 -16.59 -23.69
C PRO A 54 2.23 -15.14 -24.01
N GLY A 55 2.86 -14.20 -23.29
CA GLY A 55 2.66 -12.75 -23.42
C GLY A 55 2.74 -12.21 -24.84
N ASN A 56 3.73 -12.65 -25.61
CA ASN A 56 3.90 -12.27 -27.03
C ASN A 56 2.67 -12.62 -27.89
N THR A 57 1.99 -13.72 -27.57
CA THR A 57 0.82 -14.20 -28.31
C THR A 57 -0.44 -13.49 -27.82
N ILE A 58 -0.67 -13.42 -26.52
CA ILE A 58 -1.89 -12.83 -25.96
C ILE A 58 -1.95 -11.31 -26.22
N ALA A 59 -0.82 -10.63 -26.28
CA ALA A 59 -0.77 -9.18 -26.53
C ALA A 59 -1.12 -8.78 -27.97
N VAL A 60 -1.27 -9.72 -28.91
CA VAL A 60 -1.67 -9.41 -30.29
C VAL A 60 -3.05 -9.97 -30.66
N GLN A 61 -3.71 -10.66 -29.73
CA GLN A 61 -5.08 -11.13 -29.92
C GLN A 61 -6.06 -9.95 -29.87
N ALA A 62 -6.84 -9.77 -30.95
CA ALA A 62 -7.70 -8.61 -31.13
C ALA A 62 -8.91 -8.59 -30.16
N ASP A 63 -9.32 -9.77 -29.70
CA ASP A 63 -10.37 -9.99 -28.71
C ASP A 63 -9.89 -9.85 -27.26
N MET A 64 -8.60 -9.60 -27.05
CA MET A 64 -8.00 -9.50 -25.72
C MET A 64 -7.61 -8.06 -25.35
N PRO A 65 -7.79 -7.63 -24.09
CA PRO A 65 -7.54 -6.25 -23.66
C PRO A 65 -6.05 -5.91 -23.46
N PHE A 66 -5.12 -6.74 -23.97
CA PHE A 66 -3.68 -6.67 -23.66
C PHE A 66 -2.84 -6.04 -24.77
N SER A 67 -3.43 -5.57 -25.86
CA SER A 67 -2.71 -4.98 -27.00
C SER A 67 -1.83 -3.79 -26.62
N GLY A 68 -2.26 -2.99 -25.64
CA GLY A 68 -1.47 -1.88 -25.10
C GLY A 68 -0.18 -2.30 -24.41
N LEU A 69 -0.04 -3.55 -23.96
CA LEU A 69 1.18 -4.02 -23.30
C LEU A 69 2.36 -4.22 -24.26
N THR A 70 2.10 -4.25 -25.57
CA THR A 70 3.15 -4.34 -26.60
C THR A 70 4.15 -3.17 -26.55
N THR A 71 3.75 -2.01 -25.99
CA THR A 71 4.61 -0.84 -25.83
C THR A 71 5.76 -1.06 -24.86
N PHE A 72 5.66 -2.04 -23.95
CA PHE A 72 6.73 -2.39 -23.00
C PHE A 72 7.78 -3.35 -23.61
N GLY A 73 7.58 -3.77 -24.87
CA GLY A 73 8.54 -4.52 -25.66
C GLY A 73 8.70 -5.99 -25.26
N THR A 74 9.50 -6.71 -26.04
CA THR A 74 9.68 -8.16 -25.93
C THR A 74 10.24 -8.58 -24.57
N SER A 75 11.08 -7.75 -23.94
CA SER A 75 11.62 -8.02 -22.60
C SER A 75 10.51 -8.20 -21.57
N PHE A 76 9.50 -7.33 -21.58
CA PHE A 76 8.32 -7.49 -20.73
C PHE A 76 7.44 -8.65 -21.18
N LEU A 77 7.11 -8.75 -22.47
CA LEU A 77 6.20 -9.78 -22.97
C LEU A 77 6.71 -11.20 -22.73
N SER A 78 8.03 -11.38 -22.63
CA SER A 78 8.66 -12.66 -22.23
C SER A 78 8.42 -13.03 -20.76
N LYS A 79 8.01 -12.07 -19.92
CA LYS A 79 7.66 -12.15 -18.50
C LYS A 79 6.16 -11.86 -18.26
N PHE A 80 5.35 -11.94 -19.30
CA PHE A 80 3.91 -11.82 -19.23
C PHE A 80 3.25 -13.12 -19.69
N GLU A 81 2.21 -13.54 -19.01
CA GLU A 81 1.49 -14.78 -19.27
C GLU A 81 -0.01 -14.59 -19.02
N CYS A 82 -0.83 -15.28 -19.81
CA CYS A 82 -2.26 -15.36 -19.59
C CYS A 82 -2.64 -16.83 -19.35
N SER A 83 -3.06 -17.15 -18.14
CA SER A 83 -3.68 -18.43 -17.78
C SER A 83 -5.19 -18.32 -17.95
N GLN A 84 -5.77 -19.22 -18.73
CA GLN A 84 -7.20 -19.32 -18.92
C GLN A 84 -7.71 -20.65 -18.41
N MET A 85 -8.88 -20.67 -17.79
CA MET A 85 -9.58 -21.91 -17.43
C MET A 85 -11.08 -21.67 -17.28
N PRO A 86 -11.90 -22.73 -17.38
CA PRO A 86 -13.31 -22.64 -17.05
C PRO A 86 -13.49 -22.62 -15.53
N HIS A 87 -13.89 -21.48 -14.98
CA HIS A 87 -14.21 -21.36 -13.55
C HIS A 87 -15.32 -20.32 -13.34
N PRO A 88 -16.39 -20.62 -12.57
CA PRO A 88 -17.52 -19.69 -12.36
C PRO A 88 -17.11 -18.30 -11.87
N LEU A 89 -16.11 -18.22 -10.98
CA LEU A 89 -15.58 -16.93 -10.53
C LEU A 89 -14.95 -16.11 -11.66
N LEU A 90 -14.25 -16.78 -12.57
CA LEU A 90 -13.51 -16.13 -13.64
C LEU A 90 -14.43 -15.61 -14.75
N GLU A 91 -15.69 -16.05 -14.79
CA GLU A 91 -16.74 -15.45 -15.62
C GLU A 91 -17.09 -14.02 -15.20
N HIS A 92 -16.76 -13.67 -13.94
CA HIS A 92 -17.07 -12.37 -13.36
C HIS A 92 -15.84 -11.54 -13.03
N ILE A 93 -14.69 -12.19 -12.77
CA ILE A 93 -13.47 -11.53 -12.28
C ILE A 93 -12.26 -12.02 -13.07
N THR A 94 -11.37 -11.10 -13.42
CA THR A 94 -10.03 -11.42 -13.92
C THR A 94 -9.00 -11.02 -12.88
N PHE A 95 -8.11 -11.94 -12.53
CA PHE A 95 -7.01 -11.65 -11.62
C PHE A 95 -5.76 -11.28 -12.39
N VAL A 96 -5.01 -10.33 -11.86
CA VAL A 96 -3.67 -10.00 -12.35
C VAL A 96 -2.72 -10.22 -11.18
N ASP A 97 -1.96 -11.30 -11.24
CA ASP A 97 -0.85 -11.52 -10.34
C ASP A 97 0.40 -10.83 -10.87
N SER A 98 1.14 -10.18 -9.97
CA SER A 98 2.32 -9.39 -10.31
C SER A 98 3.55 -9.94 -9.59
N PRO A 99 4.74 -9.87 -10.20
CA PRO A 99 5.97 -10.20 -9.53
C PRO A 99 6.13 -9.42 -8.22
N GLY A 100 6.60 -10.09 -7.17
CA GLY A 100 6.85 -9.44 -5.86
C GLY A 100 7.77 -8.22 -6.00
N VAL A 101 7.48 -7.15 -5.26
CA VAL A 101 8.32 -5.95 -5.27
C VAL A 101 9.65 -6.26 -4.58
N LEU A 102 10.76 -6.14 -5.31
CA LEU A 102 12.06 -6.56 -4.83
C LEU A 102 12.64 -5.52 -3.85
N SER A 103 13.41 -6.01 -2.88
CA SER A 103 14.13 -5.18 -1.91
C SER A 103 15.61 -5.10 -2.30
N GLY A 104 16.08 -3.90 -2.68
CA GLY A 104 17.51 -3.62 -2.90
C GLY A 104 17.91 -3.39 -4.38
N GLU A 105 18.91 -2.53 -4.59
CA GLU A 105 19.35 -2.09 -5.94
C GLU A 105 19.86 -3.22 -6.84
N LYS A 106 20.50 -4.25 -6.28
CA LYS A 106 21.06 -5.38 -7.05
C LYS A 106 20.01 -6.27 -7.71
N GLN A 107 18.80 -6.31 -7.15
CA GLN A 107 17.68 -7.05 -7.74
C GLN A 107 16.92 -6.19 -8.78
N ARG A 108 16.95 -4.86 -8.66
CA ARG A 108 16.39 -3.93 -9.67
C ARG A 108 17.09 -4.02 -11.01
N THR A 109 18.42 -4.16 -11.01
CA THR A 109 19.22 -4.31 -12.24
C THR A 109 18.91 -5.57 -13.04
N HIS A 110 18.15 -6.52 -12.47
CA HIS A 110 17.72 -7.72 -13.19
C HIS A 110 16.42 -7.55 -14.00
N ARG A 111 15.58 -6.53 -13.72
CA ARG A 111 14.37 -6.28 -14.50
C ARG A 111 14.73 -5.51 -15.77
N GLN A 112 14.69 -6.20 -16.91
CA GLN A 112 14.97 -5.62 -18.23
C GLN A 112 13.76 -4.89 -18.84
N TYR A 113 12.77 -4.53 -18.02
CA TYR A 113 11.55 -3.85 -18.44
C TYR A 113 11.07 -2.85 -17.38
N ASP A 114 10.24 -1.88 -17.80
CA ASP A 114 9.67 -0.86 -16.92
C ASP A 114 8.54 -1.43 -16.06
N PHE A 115 8.90 -2.02 -14.92
CA PHE A 115 7.95 -2.58 -13.96
C PHE A 115 6.93 -1.54 -13.46
N THR A 116 7.37 -0.31 -13.23
CA THR A 116 6.52 0.76 -12.70
C THR A 116 5.48 1.19 -13.73
N GLY A 117 5.90 1.33 -15.00
CA GLY A 117 5.02 1.62 -16.12
C GLY A 117 3.99 0.52 -16.37
N VAL A 118 4.40 -0.74 -16.35
CA VAL A 118 3.47 -1.89 -16.48
C VAL A 118 2.44 -1.89 -15.34
N THR A 119 2.90 -1.71 -14.10
CA THR A 119 2.01 -1.66 -12.93
C THR A 119 0.99 -0.52 -13.05
N SER A 120 1.44 0.66 -13.50
CA SER A 120 0.56 1.81 -13.73
C SER A 120 -0.47 1.54 -14.84
N TRP A 121 -0.07 0.83 -15.91
CA TRP A 121 -0.97 0.45 -16.99
C TRP A 121 -2.11 -0.46 -16.50
N PHE A 122 -1.80 -1.45 -15.65
CA PHE A 122 -2.82 -2.29 -15.01
C PHE A 122 -3.68 -1.50 -14.01
N ALA A 123 -3.07 -0.63 -13.20
CA ALA A 123 -3.79 0.22 -12.25
C ALA A 123 -4.84 1.11 -12.93
N ALA A 124 -4.54 1.62 -14.11
CA ALA A 124 -5.48 2.42 -14.90
C ALA A 124 -6.71 1.62 -15.37
N LYS A 125 -6.60 0.30 -15.52
CA LYS A 125 -7.61 -0.58 -16.12
C LYS A 125 -8.35 -1.47 -15.13
N CYS A 126 -7.77 -1.77 -13.97
CA CYS A 126 -8.41 -2.60 -12.96
C CYS A 126 -9.49 -1.85 -12.19
N ASP A 127 -10.37 -2.60 -11.53
CA ASP A 127 -11.39 -2.08 -10.62
C ASP A 127 -10.90 -2.05 -9.17
N LEU A 128 -9.97 -2.94 -8.80
CA LEU A 128 -9.45 -3.12 -7.44
C LEU A 128 -7.95 -3.44 -7.49
N ILE A 129 -7.19 -2.86 -6.56
CA ILE A 129 -5.75 -3.10 -6.38
C ILE A 129 -5.54 -3.61 -4.95
N LEU A 130 -5.05 -4.84 -4.82
CA LEU A 130 -4.69 -5.41 -3.53
C LEU A 130 -3.19 -5.21 -3.27
N LEU A 131 -2.86 -4.44 -2.23
CA LEU A 131 -1.50 -4.28 -1.73
C LEU A 131 -1.27 -5.22 -0.56
N LEU A 132 -0.57 -6.32 -0.82
CA LEU A 132 -0.21 -7.32 0.18
C LEU A 132 1.06 -6.87 0.93
N PHE A 133 0.97 -6.80 2.25
CA PHE A 133 2.11 -6.52 3.13
C PHE A 133 2.41 -7.72 4.01
N ASP A 134 3.68 -8.14 4.02
CA ASP A 134 4.20 -9.06 5.03
C ASP A 134 4.77 -8.23 6.22
N PRO A 135 4.14 -8.28 7.40
CA PRO A 135 4.55 -7.53 8.59
C PRO A 135 5.96 -7.88 9.08
N HIS A 136 6.49 -9.07 8.76
CA HIS A 136 7.84 -9.47 9.14
C HIS A 136 8.91 -8.90 8.20
N LYS A 137 8.51 -8.46 7.01
CA LYS A 137 9.39 -7.93 5.97
C LYS A 137 9.01 -6.50 5.60
N LEU A 138 8.58 -5.70 6.59
CA LEU A 138 8.25 -4.27 6.45
C LEU A 138 9.50 -3.43 6.15
N ASP A 139 10.13 -3.68 5.00
CA ASP A 139 11.22 -2.89 4.45
C ASP A 139 10.65 -2.07 3.29
N VAL A 140 10.44 -0.77 3.53
CA VAL A 140 9.87 0.15 2.54
C VAL A 140 10.96 0.54 1.55
N SER A 141 11.25 -0.37 0.60
CA SER A 141 12.25 -0.18 -0.44
C SER A 141 11.90 0.98 -1.38
N ASP A 142 12.87 1.61 -2.05
CA ASP A 142 12.52 2.69 -3.01
C ASP A 142 11.73 2.18 -4.22
N GLU A 143 11.79 0.88 -4.54
CA GLU A 143 10.97 0.31 -5.61
C GLU A 143 9.51 0.26 -5.16
N PHE A 144 9.27 -0.15 -3.91
CA PHE A 144 7.95 -0.07 -3.30
C PHE A 144 7.41 1.36 -3.29
N LYS A 145 8.23 2.35 -2.90
CA LYS A 145 7.83 3.77 -2.95
C LYS A 145 7.50 4.24 -4.37
N ARG A 146 8.24 3.79 -5.39
CA ARG A 146 7.97 4.12 -6.80
C ARG A 146 6.67 3.50 -7.29
N VAL A 147 6.39 2.25 -6.95
CA VAL A 147 5.12 1.57 -7.25
C VAL A 147 3.97 2.32 -6.59
N ILE A 148 4.02 2.60 -5.29
CA ILE A 148 2.99 3.39 -4.62
C ILE A 148 2.82 4.78 -5.27
N SER A 149 3.91 5.39 -5.72
CA SER A 149 3.85 6.66 -6.42
C SER A 149 3.22 6.56 -7.82
N SER A 150 3.36 5.43 -8.53
CA SER A 150 2.73 5.20 -9.84
C SER A 150 1.26 4.84 -9.75
N LEU A 151 0.78 4.47 -8.55
CA LEU A 151 -0.63 4.25 -8.26
C LEU A 151 -1.39 5.54 -7.86
N ARG A 152 -0.70 6.68 -7.75
CA ARG A 152 -1.33 7.97 -7.43
C ARG A 152 -2.43 8.31 -8.43
N GLY A 153 -3.60 8.72 -7.94
CA GLY A 153 -4.78 8.98 -8.77
C GLY A 153 -5.70 7.77 -8.94
N HIS A 154 -5.33 6.61 -8.38
CA HIS A 154 -6.16 5.42 -8.27
C HIS A 154 -6.42 5.02 -6.81
N ASP A 155 -6.34 5.99 -5.90
CA ASP A 155 -6.40 5.81 -4.45
C ASP A 155 -7.71 5.13 -3.97
N ASP A 156 -8.81 5.31 -4.71
CA ASP A 156 -10.11 4.71 -4.42
C ASP A 156 -10.17 3.19 -4.69
N LYS A 157 -9.30 2.70 -5.58
CA LYS A 157 -9.20 1.29 -5.97
C LYS A 157 -8.28 0.48 -5.05
N ILE A 158 -7.49 1.13 -4.20
CA ILE A 158 -6.47 0.43 -3.40
C ILE A 158 -7.10 -0.14 -2.12
N ARG A 159 -6.80 -1.42 -1.82
CA ARG A 159 -7.04 -2.07 -0.53
C ARG A 159 -5.76 -2.71 -0.02
N VAL A 160 -5.45 -2.47 1.25
CA VAL A 160 -4.24 -2.99 1.90
C VAL A 160 -4.60 -4.26 2.65
N VAL A 161 -3.87 -5.34 2.37
CA VAL A 161 -4.07 -6.66 3.00
C VAL A 161 -2.81 -7.01 3.77
N LEU A 162 -2.94 -7.25 5.08
CA LEU A 162 -1.86 -7.72 5.93
C LEU A 162 -1.81 -9.25 5.85
N ASN A 163 -0.86 -9.78 5.09
CA ASN A 163 -0.68 -11.22 4.95
C ASN A 163 0.01 -11.80 6.21
N LYS A 164 -0.29 -13.06 6.56
CA LYS A 164 0.26 -13.76 7.73
C LYS A 164 0.08 -13.01 9.04
N ALA A 165 -1.06 -12.34 9.19
CA ALA A 165 -1.34 -11.55 10.37
C ALA A 165 -1.32 -12.43 11.65
N ASP A 166 -1.65 -13.72 11.53
CA ASP A 166 -1.57 -14.76 12.56
C ASP A 166 -0.15 -14.99 13.11
N GLN A 167 0.87 -14.76 12.28
CA GLN A 167 2.27 -14.91 12.67
C GLN A 167 2.83 -13.65 13.32
N VAL A 168 2.08 -12.55 13.29
CA VAL A 168 2.51 -11.27 13.84
C VAL A 168 2.42 -11.31 15.35
N ASP A 169 3.57 -11.25 15.98
CA ASP A 169 3.68 -11.07 17.42
C ASP A 169 2.98 -9.76 17.85
N THR A 170 2.28 -9.80 18.98
CA THR A 170 1.61 -8.64 19.59
C THR A 170 2.52 -7.41 19.68
N GLN A 171 3.84 -7.60 19.87
CA GLN A 171 4.85 -6.55 19.85
C GLN A 171 4.95 -5.85 18.49
N GLN A 172 4.91 -6.57 17.37
CA GLN A 172 4.96 -5.98 16.03
C GLN A 172 3.69 -5.18 15.73
N ILE A 173 2.52 -5.64 16.17
CA ILE A 173 1.26 -4.87 16.09
C ILE A 173 1.37 -3.60 16.92
N ASN A 174 1.91 -3.69 18.13
CA ASN A 174 2.13 -2.52 18.98
C ASN A 174 3.09 -1.51 18.32
N GLU A 175 4.15 -1.96 17.65
CA GLU A 175 5.06 -1.09 16.89
C GLU A 175 4.37 -0.44 15.69
N PHE A 176 3.54 -1.18 14.94
CA PHE A 176 2.72 -0.62 13.87
C PHE A 176 1.79 0.48 14.38
N VAL A 177 1.08 0.23 15.49
CA VAL A 177 0.20 1.21 16.15
C VAL A 177 0.98 2.45 16.59
N LYS A 178 2.18 2.29 17.18
CA LYS A 178 3.05 3.41 17.53
C LYS A 178 3.42 4.24 16.30
N ARG A 179 3.80 3.59 15.19
CA ARG A 179 4.14 4.27 13.93
C ARG A 179 2.95 5.01 13.32
N ALA A 180 1.77 4.40 13.31
CA ALA A 180 0.54 5.04 12.82
C ALA A 180 0.18 6.28 13.64
N ARG A 181 0.28 6.21 14.98
CA ARG A 181 0.11 7.38 15.87
C ARG A 181 1.14 8.46 15.60
N ALA A 182 2.42 8.10 15.47
CA ALA A 182 3.49 9.04 15.17
C ALA A 182 3.26 9.74 13.82
N ALA A 183 2.84 9.02 12.78
CA ALA A 183 2.50 9.59 11.48
C ALA A 183 1.32 10.56 11.54
N LYS A 184 0.26 10.20 12.28
CA LYS A 184 -0.89 11.08 12.53
C LYS A 184 -0.47 12.37 13.24
N ILE A 185 0.35 12.28 14.28
CA ILE A 185 0.87 13.45 15.01
C ILE A 185 1.73 14.33 14.12
N HIS A 186 2.60 13.72 13.32
CA HIS A 186 3.40 14.46 12.35
C HIS A 186 2.51 15.22 11.36
N ALA A 187 1.46 14.60 10.83
CA ALA A 187 0.50 15.27 9.94
C ALA A 187 -0.18 16.47 10.60
N TYR A 188 -0.56 16.36 11.87
CA TYR A 188 -1.12 17.48 12.63
C TYR A 188 -0.10 18.62 12.83
N ILE A 189 1.15 18.29 13.19
CA ILE A 189 2.22 19.28 13.33
C ILE A 189 2.40 20.06 12.03
N ILE A 190 2.61 19.36 10.92
CA ILE A 190 2.83 19.98 9.61
C ILE A 190 1.66 20.87 9.20
N SER A 191 0.42 20.38 9.35
CA SER A 191 -0.76 21.19 9.01
C SER A 191 -0.96 22.38 9.94
N HIS A 192 -0.67 22.25 11.23
CA HIS A 192 -0.78 23.34 12.20
C HIS A 192 0.22 24.45 11.87
N LEU A 193 1.49 24.09 11.64
CA LEU A 193 2.53 25.03 11.25
C LEU A 193 2.18 25.74 9.94
N LYS A 194 1.67 25.02 8.94
CA LYS A 194 1.19 25.61 7.69
C LYS A 194 0.06 26.63 7.91
N LYS A 195 -0.86 26.35 8.84
CA LYS A 195 -1.98 27.25 9.18
C LYS A 195 -1.52 28.54 9.86
N GLN A 196 -0.39 28.53 10.56
CA GLN A 196 0.19 29.72 11.22
C GLN A 196 1.01 30.61 10.28
N MET A 197 1.31 30.15 9.05
CA MET A 197 2.11 30.95 8.11
C MET A 197 1.30 32.13 7.53
N PRO A 198 1.90 33.33 7.42
CA PRO A 198 1.24 34.47 6.80
C PRO A 198 1.16 34.30 5.27
N ALA A 199 0.06 34.75 4.66
CA ALA A 199 -0.18 34.56 3.23
C ALA A 199 0.78 35.35 2.32
N MET A 200 1.20 36.55 2.74
CA MET A 200 1.91 37.50 1.88
C MET A 200 3.29 37.92 2.42
N ILE A 201 3.38 38.63 3.54
CA ILE A 201 4.62 39.28 4.01
C ILE A 201 5.09 38.68 5.34
N GLY A 202 6.41 38.64 5.56
CA GLY A 202 7.01 38.25 6.84
C GLY A 202 7.20 36.75 7.04
N LYS A 203 7.09 35.93 5.97
CA LYS A 203 7.15 34.47 6.02
C LYS A 203 8.40 33.93 6.72
N ALA A 204 9.59 34.44 6.40
CA ALA A 204 10.84 33.99 7.02
C ALA A 204 10.87 34.22 8.54
N LYS A 205 10.48 35.44 8.98
CA LYS A 205 10.41 35.78 10.40
C LYS A 205 9.33 34.97 11.14
N ALA A 206 8.19 34.75 10.50
CA ALA A 206 7.12 33.92 11.05
C ALA A 206 7.54 32.46 11.19
N GLN A 207 8.21 31.89 10.17
CA GLN A 207 8.77 30.54 10.23
C GLN A 207 9.79 30.42 11.36
N GLN A 208 10.74 31.35 11.46
CA GLN A 208 11.72 31.32 12.55
C GLN A 208 11.02 31.36 13.92
N LYS A 209 10.04 32.25 14.09
CA LYS A 209 9.25 32.34 15.32
C LYS A 209 8.50 31.03 15.63
N LEU A 210 7.97 30.34 14.63
CA LEU A 210 7.30 29.05 14.82
C LEU A 210 8.28 27.95 15.25
N ILE A 211 9.48 27.93 14.67
CA ILE A 211 10.54 26.99 15.04
C ILE A 211 11.04 27.27 16.47
N ASP A 212 11.29 28.54 16.81
CA ASP A 212 11.79 28.94 18.13
C ASP A 212 10.81 28.55 19.25
N ASN A 213 9.49 28.61 18.98
CA ASN A 213 8.42 28.33 19.94
C ASN A 213 7.75 26.96 19.70
N LEU A 214 8.43 26.01 19.06
CA LEU A 214 7.85 24.74 18.63
C LEU A 214 7.28 23.91 19.79
N ASP A 215 7.89 23.97 20.97
CA ASP A 215 7.40 23.38 22.22
C ASP A 215 5.98 23.86 22.55
N THR A 216 5.75 25.17 22.42
CA THR A 216 4.45 25.79 22.69
C THR A 216 3.43 25.43 21.61
N GLU A 217 3.87 25.32 20.34
CA GLU A 217 3.02 24.83 19.27
C GLU A 217 2.61 23.36 19.47
N PHE A 218 3.50 22.50 19.96
CA PHE A 218 3.17 21.11 20.30
C PHE A 218 2.11 21.02 21.40
N VAL A 219 2.22 21.85 22.45
CA VAL A 219 1.21 21.90 23.52
C VAL A 219 -0.16 22.34 22.99
N LYS A 220 -0.21 23.26 22.02
CA LYS A 220 -1.49 23.65 21.39
C LYS A 220 -2.12 22.48 20.64
N ILE A 221 -1.32 21.76 19.84
CA ILE A 221 -1.77 20.59 19.08
C ILE A 221 -2.25 19.49 20.03
N GLN A 222 -1.52 19.21 21.12
CA GLN A 222 -1.94 18.25 22.15
C GLN A 222 -3.33 18.57 22.70
N LYS A 223 -3.59 19.85 23.01
CA LYS A 223 -4.87 20.30 23.56
C LYS A 223 -5.99 20.28 22.53
N GLU A 224 -5.72 20.73 21.30
CA GLU A 224 -6.73 20.82 20.23
C GLU A 224 -7.23 19.44 19.79
N PHE A 225 -6.33 18.45 19.73
CA PHE A 225 -6.64 17.11 19.22
C PHE A 225 -6.62 16.00 20.27
N HIS A 226 -6.51 16.35 21.55
CA HIS A 226 -6.48 15.42 22.69
C HIS A 226 -5.40 14.33 22.55
N LEU A 227 -4.19 14.71 22.14
CA LEU A 227 -3.11 13.77 21.84
C LEU A 227 -2.20 13.54 23.06
N PRO A 228 -1.75 12.30 23.32
CA PRO A 228 -0.82 12.02 24.40
C PRO A 228 0.53 12.71 24.20
N PRO A 229 1.14 13.30 25.25
CA PRO A 229 2.44 13.97 25.13
C PRO A 229 3.57 13.00 24.77
N GLY A 230 3.47 11.73 25.20
CA GLY A 230 4.48 10.70 24.95
C GLY A 230 4.59 10.26 23.48
N ASP A 231 3.61 10.60 22.64
CA ASP A 231 3.63 10.25 21.22
C ASP A 231 4.27 11.36 20.36
N PHE A 232 4.62 12.52 20.94
CA PHE A 232 5.26 13.62 20.21
C PHE A 232 6.76 13.39 20.02
N PRO A 233 7.32 13.84 18.89
CA PRO A 233 8.76 13.75 18.65
C PRO A 233 9.54 14.66 19.61
N ASN A 234 10.83 14.38 19.77
CA ASN A 234 11.73 15.26 20.50
C ASN A 234 11.77 16.65 19.85
N VAL A 235 11.46 17.69 20.63
CA VAL A 235 11.29 19.07 20.15
C VAL A 235 12.58 19.60 19.52
N GLU A 236 13.73 19.43 20.16
CA GLU A 236 14.99 19.98 19.67
C GLU A 236 15.43 19.32 18.37
N HIS A 237 15.33 18.00 18.29
CA HIS A 237 15.60 17.27 17.04
C HIS A 237 14.63 17.68 15.91
N PHE A 238 13.36 17.92 16.24
CA PHE A 238 12.38 18.37 15.26
C PHE A 238 12.68 19.79 14.76
N LYS A 239 13.13 20.70 15.64
CA LYS A 239 13.55 22.07 15.25
C LYS A 239 14.70 22.06 14.26
N GLU A 240 15.73 21.25 14.52
CA GLU A 240 16.88 21.08 13.63
C GLU A 240 16.44 20.62 12.25
N THR A 241 15.60 19.57 12.21
CA THR A 241 15.08 19.03 10.95
C THR A 241 14.21 20.05 10.23
N LEU A 242 13.28 20.68 10.94
CA LEU A 242 12.31 21.64 10.39
C LEU A 242 12.98 22.89 9.80
N SER A 243 14.14 23.29 10.34
CA SER A 243 14.92 24.44 9.85
C SER A 243 15.38 24.27 8.40
N GLY A 244 15.52 23.03 7.91
CA GLY A 244 15.86 22.73 6.51
C GLY A 244 14.70 22.86 5.52
N TYR A 245 13.46 23.11 5.99
CA TYR A 245 12.26 23.12 5.15
C TYR A 245 11.62 24.51 5.04
N ASN A 246 10.83 24.72 3.99
CA ASN A 246 9.97 25.89 3.84
C ASN A 246 8.54 25.52 4.26
N ILE A 247 8.10 26.01 5.42
CA ILE A 247 6.78 25.70 5.98
C ILE A 247 5.64 26.18 5.06
N ASP A 248 5.88 27.22 4.25
CA ASP A 248 4.86 27.69 3.30
C ASP A 248 4.61 26.70 2.14
N LYS A 249 5.46 25.69 1.96
CA LYS A 249 5.22 24.61 0.99
C LYS A 249 4.49 23.41 1.57
N PHE A 250 4.23 23.40 2.87
CA PHE A 250 3.53 22.29 3.50
C PHE A 250 2.08 22.19 3.04
N GLU A 251 1.60 20.96 2.99
CA GLU A 251 0.22 20.63 2.65
C GLU A 251 -0.70 20.81 3.85
N LYS A 252 -1.98 21.05 3.57
CA LYS A 252 -3.03 21.10 4.59
C LYS A 252 -3.44 19.67 4.97
N LEU A 253 -3.93 19.51 6.19
CA LEU A 253 -4.45 18.22 6.66
C LEU A 253 -5.57 17.69 5.76
N ASN A 254 -5.41 16.45 5.29
CA ASN A 254 -6.49 15.71 4.67
C ASN A 254 -7.33 15.02 5.76
N LYS A 255 -8.45 15.64 6.14
CA LYS A 255 -9.34 15.11 7.19
C LYS A 255 -9.83 13.68 6.90
N LYS A 256 -10.07 13.35 5.63
CA LYS A 256 -10.52 12.01 5.24
C LYS A 256 -9.45 10.97 5.57
N MET A 257 -8.16 11.27 5.37
CA MET A 257 -7.06 10.34 5.66
C MET A 257 -6.82 10.18 7.17
N ILE A 258 -7.04 11.24 7.94
CA ILE A 258 -6.94 11.15 9.41
C ILE A 258 -8.04 10.27 9.97
N GLN A 259 -9.27 10.44 9.50
CA GLN A 259 -10.40 9.60 9.92
C GLN A 259 -10.11 8.11 9.67
N THR A 260 -9.54 7.77 8.52
CA THR A 260 -9.09 6.41 8.21
C THR A 260 -8.15 5.81 9.26
N VAL A 261 -7.12 6.58 9.64
CA VAL A 261 -6.15 6.13 10.62
C VAL A 261 -6.82 5.97 11.99
N ASP A 262 -7.79 6.82 12.30
CA ASP A 262 -8.55 6.75 13.54
C ASP A 262 -9.47 5.54 13.59
N ASP A 263 -10.18 5.25 12.51
CA ASP A 263 -11.04 4.07 12.40
C ASP A 263 -10.21 2.79 12.51
N MET A 264 -9.07 2.74 11.80
CA MET A 264 -8.12 1.64 11.88
C MET A 264 -7.60 1.41 13.31
N LEU A 265 -7.21 2.48 14.01
CA LEU A 265 -6.70 2.39 15.37
C LEU A 265 -7.78 2.04 16.40
N ALA A 266 -9.02 2.48 16.18
CA ALA A 266 -10.14 2.31 17.11
C ALA A 266 -10.85 0.96 16.94
N TYR A 267 -10.96 0.46 15.72
CA TYR A 267 -11.78 -0.70 15.39
C TYR A 267 -10.96 -1.84 14.81
N ASP A 268 -10.22 -1.58 13.72
CA ASP A 268 -9.60 -2.66 12.94
C ASP A 268 -8.48 -3.36 13.70
N VAL A 269 -7.56 -2.60 14.29
CA VAL A 269 -6.45 -3.18 15.08
C VAL A 269 -6.97 -3.92 16.33
N PRO A 270 -7.87 -3.35 17.15
CA PRO A 270 -8.42 -4.10 18.28
C PRO A 270 -9.19 -5.35 17.87
N ASN A 271 -9.92 -5.32 16.75
CA ASN A 271 -10.63 -6.50 16.25
C ASN A 271 -9.66 -7.58 15.77
N LEU A 272 -8.62 -7.19 15.03
CA LEU A 272 -7.54 -8.09 14.62
C LEU A 272 -6.86 -8.76 15.84
N LEU A 273 -6.58 -7.99 16.89
CA LEU A 273 -6.00 -8.50 18.15
C LEU A 273 -6.92 -9.47 18.90
N LYS A 274 -8.25 -9.33 18.78
CA LYS A 274 -9.20 -10.29 19.36
C LYS A 274 -9.15 -11.63 18.63
N THR A 275 -9.00 -11.63 17.31
CA THR A 275 -8.87 -12.84 16.50
C THR A 275 -7.63 -13.65 16.91
N PHE A 276 -6.49 -13.01 17.18
CA PHE A 276 -5.27 -13.72 17.63
C PHE A 276 -5.34 -14.30 19.04
N ARG A 277 -6.20 -13.74 19.91
CA ARG A 277 -6.34 -14.23 21.29
C ARG A 277 -7.23 -15.46 21.42
N ASN A 278 -7.81 -15.95 20.32
CA ASN A 278 -8.73 -17.09 20.36
C ASN A 278 -8.18 -18.33 19.65
N PRO A 279 -7.33 -19.14 20.31
CA PRO A 279 -6.92 -20.43 19.77
C PRO A 279 -8.00 -21.54 19.89
N TYR A 280 -9.17 -21.24 20.47
CA TYR A 280 -10.28 -22.21 20.66
C TYR A 280 -11.67 -21.54 20.59
N GLY A 281 -11.94 -20.81 19.51
CA GLY A 281 -13.29 -20.42 19.10
C GLY A 281 -13.76 -21.27 17.93
#